data_AF-A0A846H665-F1
#
_entry.id   AF-A0A846H665-F1
#
_cell.length_a   1.000
_cell.length_b   1.000
_cell.length_c   1.000
_cell.angle_alpha   90.00
_cell.angle_beta   90.00
_cell.angle_gamma   90.00
#
_symmetry.space_group_name_H-M   'P 1'
#
loop_
_entity.id
_entity.type
_entity.pdbx_description
1 polymer ?
#
loop_
_entity_poly.entity_id
_entity_poly.type
_entity_poly.pdbx_seq_one_letter_code
_entity_poly.pdbx_strand_id
1 'polypeptide(L)' 'MTTNQYTPLMRLVSKILKYFLLVMLGFAIAYILSTAFNALPIAQILLPFVVTWFQKLGIILLCLLAAAVIIESWR' A
#
# COMPACT_ATOMS: atom_id res chain seq x y z
N MET A 1 -5.62 -34.07 5.42
CA MET A 1 -5.58 -33.38 6.72
C MET A 1 -4.53 -32.27 6.65
N THR A 2 -5.03 -31.04 6.78
CA THR A 2 -4.37 -29.73 6.91
C THR A 2 -2.98 -29.72 7.56
N THR A 3 -2.00 -29.13 6.87
CA THR A 3 -1.14 -28.13 7.52
C THR A 3 -0.89 -27.01 6.54
N ASN A 4 -1.77 -26.02 6.63
CA ASN A 4 -1.56 -24.67 6.16
C ASN A 4 -0.32 -24.11 6.88
N GLN A 5 0.88 -24.36 6.33
CA GLN A 5 2.09 -23.63 6.69
C GLN A 5 1.96 -22.20 6.14
N TYR A 6 1.04 -21.41 6.71
CA TYR A 6 1.07 -19.96 6.51
C TYR A 6 2.33 -19.46 7.23
N THR A 7 3.42 -19.36 6.48
CA THR A 7 4.70 -18.85 6.94
C THR A 7 4.49 -17.46 7.55
N PRO A 8 5.18 -17.12 8.66
CA PRO A 8 5.11 -15.78 9.25
C PRO A 8 5.40 -14.65 8.24
N LEU A 9 6.17 -14.95 7.18
CA LEU A 9 6.43 -14.07 6.03
C LEU A 9 5.16 -13.77 5.22
N MET A 10 4.40 -14.79 4.83
CA MET A 10 3.12 -14.63 4.14
C MET A 10 2.11 -13.83 5.00
N ARG A 11 2.14 -14.06 6.33
CA ARG A 11 1.31 -13.31 7.29
C ARG A 11 1.74 -11.85 7.42
N LEU A 12 3.05 -11.56 7.43
CA LEU A 12 3.60 -10.20 7.42
C LEU A 12 3.25 -9.46 6.15
N VAL A 13 3.42 -10.11 5.01
CA VAL A 13 3.00 -9.62 3.69
C VAL A 13 1.52 -9.25 3.67
N SER A 14 0.65 -10.16 4.14
CA SER A 14 -0.79 -9.92 4.15
C SER A 14 -1.17 -8.77 5.10
N LYS A 15 -0.47 -8.65 6.24
CA LYS A 15 -0.59 -7.49 7.15
C LYS A 15 -0.17 -6.20 6.46
N ILE A 16 0.99 -6.19 5.82
CA ILE A 16 1.55 -5.01 5.13
C ILE A 16 0.61 -4.57 4.01
N LEU A 17 0.10 -5.51 3.21
CA LEU A 17 -0.88 -5.23 2.16
C LEU A 17 -2.18 -4.64 2.73
N LYS A 18 -2.66 -5.19 3.84
CA LYS A 18 -3.84 -4.64 4.54
C LYS A 18 -3.60 -3.21 5.01
N TYR A 19 -2.45 -2.93 5.62
CA TYR A 19 -2.10 -1.56 6.03
C TYR A 19 -1.95 -0.62 4.82
N PHE A 20 -1.40 -1.10 3.70
CA PHE A 20 -1.29 -0.32 2.48
C PHE A 20 -2.66 0.05 1.89
N LEU A 21 -3.59 -0.90 1.82
CA LEU A 21 -4.97 -0.60 1.41
C LEU A 21 -5.65 0.39 2.37
N LEU A 22 -5.42 0.25 3.69
CA LEU A 22 -5.99 1.17 4.68
C LEU A 22 -5.48 2.60 4.47
N VAL A 23 -4.18 2.74 4.17
CA VAL A 23 -3.52 4.01 3.88
C VAL A 23 -4.04 4.61 2.57
N MET A 24 -4.25 3.81 1.52
CA MET A 24 -4.92 4.25 0.29
C MET A 24 -6.34 4.76 0.55
N LEU A 25 -7.11 4.04 1.38
CA LEU A 25 -8.48 4.43 1.72
C LEU A 25 -8.50 5.77 2.48
N GLY A 26 -7.62 5.92 3.49
CA GLY A 26 -7.46 7.17 4.23
C GLY A 26 -7.07 8.34 3.32
N PHE A 27 -6.18 8.08 2.35
CA PHE A 27 -5.77 9.08 1.39
C PHE A 27 -6.91 9.49 0.44
N ALA A 28 -7.69 8.52 -0.04
CA ALA A 28 -8.87 8.79 -0.86
C ALA A 28 -9.90 9.64 -0.10
N ILE A 29 -10.14 9.34 1.18
CA ILE A 29 -11.06 10.11 2.04
C ILE A 29 -10.56 11.54 2.23
N ALA A 30 -9.26 11.73 2.52
CA ALA A 30 -8.67 13.06 2.66
C ALA A 30 -8.77 13.88 1.36
N TYR A 31 -8.59 13.23 0.21
CA TYR A 31 -8.75 13.86 -1.10
C TYR A 31 -10.20 14.30 -1.38
N ILE A 32 -11.18 13.44 -1.09
CA ILE A 32 -12.61 13.77 -1.22
C ILE A 32 -12.99 14.92 -0.28
N LEU A 33 -12.45 14.94 0.94
CA LEU A 33 -12.74 16.01 1.89
C LEU A 33 -12.09 17.34 1.46
N SER A 34 -10.88 17.30 0.90
CA SER A 34 -10.18 18.48 0.38
C SER A 34 -10.87 19.07 -0.86
N THR A 35 -11.40 18.22 -1.74
CA THR A 35 -12.22 18.63 -2.89
C THR A 35 -13.58 19.19 -2.43
N ALA A 36 -14.21 18.62 -1.39
CA ALA A 36 -15.44 19.14 -0.81
C ALA A 36 -15.27 20.54 -0.16
N PHE A 37 -14.11 20.82 0.44
CA PHE A 37 -13.79 22.12 1.03
C PHE A 37 -13.40 23.21 0.01
N ASN A 38 -13.45 22.93 -1.30
CA ASN A 38 -13.04 23.84 -2.37
C ASN A 38 -11.57 24.31 -2.24
N ALA A 39 -10.73 23.55 -1.53
CA ALA A 39 -9.28 23.73 -1.47
C ALA A 39 -8.59 23.14 -2.72
N LEU A 40 -9.30 23.12 -3.84
CA LEU A 40 -8.92 22.56 -5.14
C LEU A 40 -7.51 22.97 -5.60
N PRO A 41 -7.09 24.25 -5.55
CA PRO A 41 -5.76 24.62 -6.04
C PRO A 41 -4.61 24.02 -5.19
N ILE A 42 -4.79 23.92 -3.88
CA ILE A 42 -3.77 23.35 -2.97
C ILE A 42 -3.75 21.83 -3.12
N ALA A 43 -4.94 21.21 -3.22
CA ALA A 43 -5.08 19.79 -3.44
C ALA A 43 -4.45 19.35 -4.77
N GLN A 44 -4.59 20.14 -5.84
CA GLN A 44 -4.02 19.81 -7.16
C GLN A 44 -2.49 19.84 -7.20
N ILE A 45 -1.84 20.68 -6.38
CA ILE A 45 -0.38 20.73 -6.27
C ILE A 45 0.14 19.60 -5.38
N LEU A 46 -0.61 19.26 -4.32
CA LEU A 46 -0.22 18.23 -3.37
C LEU A 46 -0.50 16.81 -3.89
N LEU A 47 -1.53 16.62 -4.71
CA LEU A 47 -1.91 15.38 -5.37
C LEU A 47 -0.73 14.66 -6.05
N PRO A 48 -0.03 15.28 -7.02
CA PRO A 48 1.05 14.61 -7.75
C PRO A 48 2.21 14.24 -6.82
N PHE A 49 2.46 15.05 -5.78
CA PHE A 49 3.52 14.81 -4.81
C PHE A 49 3.20 13.61 -3.92
N VAL A 50 1.96 13.52 -3.43
CA VAL A 50 1.56 12.37 -2.62
C VAL A 50 1.41 11.12 -3.49
N VAL A 51 0.88 11.22 -4.71
CA VAL A 51 0.78 10.10 -5.64
C VAL A 51 2.15 9.55 -6.00
N THR A 52 3.17 10.40 -6.23
CA THR A 52 4.53 9.91 -6.50
C THR A 52 5.14 9.22 -5.29
N TRP A 53 4.93 9.75 -4.07
CA TRP A 53 5.36 9.05 -2.85
C TRP A 53 4.61 7.74 -2.62
N PHE A 54 3.30 7.71 -2.88
CA PHE A 54 2.50 6.48 -2.83
C PHE A 54 2.96 5.45 -3.84
N GLN A 55 3.25 5.87 -5.08
CA GLN A 55 3.80 4.97 -6.09
C GLN A 55 5.14 4.40 -5.66
N LYS A 56 6.06 5.23 -5.14
CA LYS A 56 7.36 4.78 -4.64
C LYS A 56 7.18 3.78 -3.49
N LEU A 57 6.34 4.09 -2.51
CA LEU A 57 6.02 3.18 -1.40
C LEU A 57 5.40 1.88 -1.89
N GLY A 58 4.45 1.95 -2.82
CA GLY A 58 3.79 0.78 -3.41
C GLY A 58 4.76 -0.11 -4.19
N ILE A 59 5.68 0.48 -4.97
CA ILE A 59 6.72 -0.27 -5.69
C ILE A 59 7.67 -0.96 -4.70
N ILE A 60 8.13 -0.26 -3.66
CA ILE A 60 8.99 -0.85 -2.63
C ILE A 60 8.27 -2.03 -1.96
N LEU A 61 6.98 -1.86 -1.65
CA LEU A 61 6.15 -2.92 -1.05
C LEU A 61 6.00 -4.14 -1.96
N LEU A 62 5.70 -3.91 -3.25
CA LEU A 62 5.58 -4.96 -4.25
C LEU A 62 6.91 -5.67 -4.48
N CYS A 63 8.02 -4.95 -4.42
CA CYS A 63 9.36 -5.52 -4.53
C CYS A 63 9.67 -6.42 -3.32
N LEU A 64 9.33 -5.97 -2.11
CA LEU A 64 9.46 -6.77 -0.89
C LEU A 64 8.55 -8.01 -0.92
N LEU A 65 7.34 -7.85 -1.46
CA LEU A 65 6.38 -8.94 -1.67
C LEU A 65 6.95 -10.00 -2.61
N ALA A 66 7.45 -9.58 -3.79
CA ALA A 66 8.03 -10.48 -4.77
C ALA A 66 9.27 -11.19 -4.20
N ALA A 67 10.14 -10.48 -3.49
CA ALA A 67 11.30 -11.08 -2.83
C ALA A 67 10.89 -12.13 -1.79
N ALA A 68 9.86 -11.85 -0.99
CA ALA A 68 9.34 -12.81 -0.01
C ALA A 68 8.80 -14.08 -0.70
N VAL A 69 8.02 -13.92 -1.78
CA VAL A 69 7.49 -15.05 -2.57
C VAL A 69 8.60 -15.88 -3.23
N ILE A 70 9.63 -15.23 -3.78
CA ILE A 70 10.77 -15.93 -4.42
C ILE A 70 11.57 -16.71 -3.37
N ILE A 71 11.86 -16.11 -2.21
CA ILE A 71 12.56 -16.80 -1.11
C ILE A 71 11.75 -18.01 -0.62
N GLU A 72 10.42 -17.85 -0.52
CA GLU A 72 9.52 -18.93 -0.11
C GLU A 72 9.39 -20.01 -1.19
N SER A 73 9.56 -19.67 -2.48
CA SER A 73 9.58 -20.64 -3.58
C SER A 73 10.93 -21.35 -3.76
N TRP A 74 12.03 -20.77 -3.27
CA TRP A 74 13.38 -21.35 -3.40
C TRP A 74 13.72 -22.31 -2.25
N ARG A 75 12.99 -22.23 -1.14
CA ARG A 75 13.11 -23.15 0.00
C ARG A 75 12.11 -24.29 -0.12
#